data_AF-A0A3B9HIM3-F1
#
_entry.id   AF-A0A3B9HIM3-F1
#
_cell.length_a   1.000
_cell.length_b   1.000
_cell.length_c   1.000
_cell.angle_alpha   90.00
_cell.angle_beta   90.00
_cell.angle_gamma   90.00
#
_symmetry.space_group_name_H-M   'P 1'
#
loop_
_entity.id
_entity.type
_entity.pdbx_description
1 polymer ?
#
loop_
_entity_poly.entity_id
_entity_poly.type
_entity_poly.pdbx_seq_one_letter_code
_entity_poly.pdbx_strand_id
1 'polypeptide(L)' 'QQFFEVVLNRSYDKGNFRKKLHEMPYLVETELFQEDVSHRPARLFTYDHTIHETHIAS' A
#
# COMPACT_ATOMS: atom_id res chain seq x y z
N GLN A 1 5.13 -0.73 3.55
CA GLN A 1 6.37 0.07 3.75
C GLN A 1 7.60 -0.81 3.65
N GLN A 2 7.78 -1.79 4.54
CA GLN A 2 8.98 -2.65 4.60
C GLN A 2 9.44 -3.21 3.26
N PHE A 3 8.52 -3.76 2.44
CA PHE A 3 8.84 -4.23 1.10
C PHE A 3 9.60 -3.19 0.25
N PHE A 4 9.09 -1.96 0.18
CA PHE A 4 9.70 -0.88 -0.59
C PHE A 4 11.05 -0.44 0.00
N GLU A 5 11.17 -0.44 1.33
CA GLU A 5 12.42 -0.07 1.99
C GLU A 5 13.54 -1.07 1.70
N VAL A 6 13.20 -2.36 1.71
CA VAL A 6 14.10 -3.46 1.40
C VAL A 6 14.49 -3.44 -0.08
N VAL A 7 13.51 -3.36 -1.00
CA VAL A 7 13.76 -3.39 -2.45
C VAL A 7 14.55 -2.17 -2.92
N LEU A 8 14.27 -0.98 -2.36
CA LEU A 8 14.89 0.28 -2.77
C LEU A 8 16.07 0.69 -1.88
N ASN A 9 16.44 -0.14 -0.91
CA ASN A 9 17.52 0.08 0.05
C ASN A 9 17.50 1.49 0.68
N ARG A 10 16.33 1.95 1.13
CA ARG A 10 16.15 3.25 1.78
C ARG A 10 15.03 3.21 2.81
N SER A 11 15.14 4.02 3.86
CA SER A 11 14.05 4.18 4.84
C SER A 11 13.04 5.23 4.38
N TYR A 12 11.79 5.08 4.79
CA TYR A 12 10.73 6.05 4.60
C TYR A 12 10.16 6.55 5.92
N ASP A 13 9.84 7.83 5.96
CA ASP A 13 8.94 8.34 6.99
C ASP A 13 7.54 7.72 6.84
N LYS A 14 6.96 7.28 7.97
CA LYS A 14 5.67 6.57 7.99
C LYS A 14 4.51 7.46 7.54
N GLY A 15 4.54 8.75 7.89
CA GLY A 15 3.48 9.70 7.54
C GLY A 15 3.47 9.96 6.04
N ASN A 16 4.63 10.33 5.49
CA ASN A 16 4.80 10.58 4.06
C ASN A 16 4.54 9.32 3.22
N PHE A 17 4.95 8.15 3.69
CA PHE A 17 4.68 6.89 2.99
C PHE A 17 3.19 6.58 2.93
N ARG A 18 2.45 6.76 4.04
CA ARG A 18 0.99 6.59 4.06
C ARG A 18 0.28 7.60 3.16
N LYS A 19 0.73 8.87 3.18
CA LYS A 19 0.20 9.89 2.27
C LYS A 19 0.37 9.49 0.81
N LYS A 20 1.56 9.02 0.43
CA LYS A 20 1.82 8.51 -0.93
C LYS A 20 0.97 7.28 -1.28
N LEU A 21 0.75 6.36 -0.35
CA LEU A 21 -0.15 5.23 -0.57
C LEU A 21 -1.58 5.68 -0.85
N HIS A 22 -2.10 6.66 -0.11
CA HIS A 22 -3.43 7.21 -0.36
C HIS A 22 -3.55 7.97 -1.69
N GLU A 23 -2.43 8.47 -2.21
CA GLU A 23 -2.37 9.09 -3.54
C GLU A 23 -2.31 8.05 -4.68
N MET A 24 -2.17 6.75 -4.38
CA MET A 24 -2.15 5.67 -5.38
C MET A 24 -3.56 5.08 -5.57
N PRO A 25 -4.31 5.48 -6.62
CA PRO A 25 -5.71 5.06 -6.78
C PRO A 25 -5.89 3.56 -7.03
N TYR A 26 -4.84 2.90 -7.50
CA TYR A 26 -4.81 1.47 -7.81
C TYR A 26 -4.51 0.57 -6.59
N LEU A 27 -4.30 1.14 -5.40
CA LEU A 27 -4.22 0.40 -4.14
C LEU A 27 -5.55 0.54 -3.40
N VAL A 28 -6.38 -0.50 -3.52
CA VAL A 28 -7.76 -0.49 -3.03
C VAL A 28 -7.83 -1.14 -1.65
N GLU A 29 -8.45 -0.43 -0.70
CA GLU A 29 -8.74 -0.97 0.63
C GLU A 29 -9.69 -2.15 0.53
N THR A 30 -9.43 -3.20 1.32
CA THR A 30 -10.36 -4.32 1.48
C THR A 30 -11.02 -4.27 2.86
N GLU A 31 -12.07 -5.07 3.05
CA GLU A 31 -12.67 -5.33 4.36
C GLU A 31 -11.90 -6.39 5.17
N LEU A 32 -10.77 -6.87 4.64
CA LEU A 32 -9.94 -7.87 5.28
C LEU A 32 -8.85 -7.23 6.13
N PHE A 33 -8.48 -7.92 7.19
CA PHE A 33 -7.41 -7.56 8.09
C PHE A 33 -6.39 -8.70 8.15
N GLN A 34 -5.15 -8.35 8.48
CA GLN A 34 -4.09 -9.33 8.67
C GLN A 34 -4.44 -10.35 9.76
N GLU A 35 -4.24 -11.62 9.46
CA GLU A 35 -4.46 -12.74 10.38
C GLU A 35 -3.19 -13.08 11.17
N ASP A 36 -3.36 -13.77 12.30
CA ASP A 36 -2.28 -14.35 13.13
C ASP A 36 -1.19 -13.36 13.60
N VAL A 37 -1.60 -12.14 13.99
CA VAL A 37 -0.69 -11.15 14.58
C VAL A 37 -1.03 -10.81 16.02
N SER A 38 0.00 -10.63 16.85
CA SER A 38 -0.11 -10.31 18.28
C SER A 38 -0.42 -8.84 18.58
N HIS A 39 -0.36 -7.97 17.57
CA HIS A 39 -0.62 -6.54 17.66
C HIS A 39 -1.87 -6.17 16.85
N ARG A 40 -2.28 -4.90 16.89
CA ARG A 40 -3.42 -4.43 16.09
C ARG A 40 -3.22 -4.83 14.62
N PRO A 41 -4.11 -5.64 14.04
CA PRO A 41 -3.94 -6.11 12.68
C PRO A 41 -4.07 -4.95 11.69
N ALA A 42 -3.23 -4.98 10.64
CA ALA A 42 -3.30 -4.01 9.56
C ALA A 42 -4.47 -4.36 8.62
N ARG A 43 -5.13 -3.34 8.07
CA ARG A 43 -6.07 -3.53 6.95
C ARG A 43 -5.29 -4.01 5.72
N LEU A 44 -5.85 -4.97 4.99
CA LEU A 44 -5.26 -5.47 3.75
C LEU A 44 -5.73 -4.63 2.56
N PHE A 45 -4.84 -4.47 1.59
CA PHE A 45 -5.07 -3.76 0.35
C PHE A 45 -4.89 -4.73 -0.82
N THR A 46 -5.64 -4.52 -1.88
CA THR A 46 -5.45 -5.21 -3.15
C THR A 46 -4.95 -4.23 -4.21
N TYR A 47 -4.31 -4.76 -5.24
CA TYR A 47 -3.84 -3.98 -6.38
C TYR A 47 -4.79 -4.17 -7.56
N ASP A 48 -5.34 -3.07 -8.08
CA ASP A 48 -6.24 -3.07 -9.24
C ASP A 48 -5.48 -2.67 -10.51
N HIS A 49 -5.25 -3.65 -11.37
CA HIS A 49 -4.57 -3.48 -12.65
C HIS A 49 -5.31 -2.52 -13.59
N THR A 50 -6.64 -2.56 -13.61
CA THR A 50 -7.46 -1.74 -14.52
C THR A 50 -7.36 -0.26 -14.16
N ILE A 51 -7.45 0.05 -12.86
CA ILE A 51 -7.26 1.41 -12.36
C ILE A 51 -5.84 1.89 -12.64
N HIS A 52 -4.85 1.02 -12.44
CA HIS A 52 -3.45 1.35 -12.69
C HIS A 52 -3.19 1.67 -14.17
N GLU A 53 -3.65 0.83 -15.10
CA GLU A 53 -3.49 1.06 -16.54
C GLU A 53 -4.16 2.35 -16.99
N THR A 54 -5.37 2.61 -16.47
CA THR A 54 -6.09 3.87 -16.74
C THR A 54 -5.30 5.08 -16.23
N HIS A 55 -4.71 4.98 -15.04
CA HIS A 55 -3.91 6.05 -14.42
C HIS A 55 -2.59 6.32 -15.16
N ILE A 56 -1.99 5.31 -15.80
CA ILE A 56 -0.78 5.49 -16.61
C ILE A 56 -1.09 6.09 -17.99
N ALA A 57 -2.29 5.81 -18.53
CA ALA A 57 -2.70 6.31 -19.83
C ALA A 57 -3.15 7.79 -19.83
N SER A 58 -3.41 8.37 -18.65
CA SER A 58 -3.80 9.78 -18.44
C SER A 58 -2.61 10.69 -18.20
#